data_AF-A0AAF1A1P2-F1
#
_entry.id   AF-A0AAF1A1P2-F1
#
_cell.length_a   1.000
_cell.length_b   1.000
_cell.length_c   1.000
_cell.angle_alpha   90.00
_cell.angle_beta   90.00
_cell.angle_gamma   90.00
#
_symmetry.space_group_name_H-M   'P 1'
#
loop_
_entity.id
_entity.type
_entity.pdbx_description
1 polymer ?
#
loop_
_entity_poly.entity_id
_entity_poly.type
_entity_poly.pdbx_seq_one_letter_code
_entity_poly.pdbx_strand_id
1 'polypeptide(L)'
;MHTTLVAGWAGSMALYELAVFDLSDPVLDPMWRQAIWHWVYWDLEIFCDERTRKPSLDLPKIFGIHLFLLGVACFGFGAFHVTCLYGPEIWVSDPYGLTGKVQPVNPAWGVEGFLGPDGDWPSSAKAEGIYSKHIMLGSCYH
;
A
#
# COMPACT_ATOMS: atom_id res chain seq x y z
N MET A 1 -7.28 -6.66 2.95
CA MET A 1 -6.22 -6.20 2.04
C MET A 1 -6.73 -5.22 0.98
N HIS A 2 -7.85 -5.49 0.29
CA HIS A 2 -8.51 -4.47 -0.54
C HIS A 2 -8.91 -3.22 0.26
N THR A 3 -9.53 -3.40 1.43
CA THR A 3 -10.09 -2.32 2.25
C THR A 3 -9.07 -1.34 2.81
N THR A 4 -7.86 -1.78 3.18
CA THR A 4 -6.81 -0.90 3.72
C THR A 4 -6.08 -0.11 2.64
N LEU A 5 -5.87 -0.70 1.45
CA LEU A 5 -5.36 0.01 0.27
C LEU A 5 -6.37 1.01 -0.27
N VAL A 6 -7.66 0.62 -0.30
CA VAL A 6 -8.75 1.54 -0.65
C VAL A 6 -8.85 2.66 0.38
N ALA A 7 -8.68 2.39 1.68
CA ALA A 7 -8.68 3.42 2.72
C ALA A 7 -7.46 4.36 2.64
N GLY A 8 -6.27 3.84 2.34
CA GLY A 8 -5.05 4.65 2.17
C GLY A 8 -5.08 5.50 0.91
N TRP A 9 -5.58 4.94 -0.20
CA TRP A 9 -5.81 5.69 -1.43
C TRP A 9 -6.91 6.74 -1.25
N ALA A 10 -8.06 6.37 -0.66
CA ALA A 10 -9.14 7.31 -0.36
C ALA A 10 -8.69 8.42 0.59
N GLY A 11 -7.91 8.11 1.62
CA GLY A 11 -7.38 9.11 2.56
C GLY A 11 -6.36 10.05 1.92
N SER A 12 -5.44 9.52 1.11
CA SER A 12 -4.45 10.36 0.40
C SER A 12 -5.12 11.22 -0.67
N MET A 13 -6.14 10.69 -1.36
CA MET A 13 -6.89 11.43 -2.36
C MET A 13 -7.76 12.51 -1.71
N ALA A 14 -8.39 12.21 -0.57
CA ALA A 14 -9.14 13.21 0.20
C ALA A 14 -8.26 14.34 0.76
N LEU A 15 -7.05 14.02 1.24
CA LEU A 15 -6.08 15.02 1.71
C LEU A 15 -5.55 15.88 0.55
N TYR A 16 -5.27 15.25 -0.60
CA TYR A 16 -4.84 15.96 -1.81
C TYR A 16 -5.95 16.90 -2.30
N GLU A 17 -7.19 16.40 -2.42
CA GLU A 17 -8.34 17.20 -2.81
C GLU A 17 -8.51 18.37 -1.84
N LEU A 18 -8.58 18.15 -0.52
CA LEU A 18 -8.67 19.23 0.47
C LEU A 18 -7.57 20.30 0.37
N ALA A 19 -6.35 19.91 0.00
CA ALA A 19 -5.22 20.83 -0.10
C ALA A 19 -5.30 21.75 -1.33
N VAL A 20 -6.01 21.33 -2.39
CA VAL A 20 -6.16 22.10 -3.64
C VAL A 20 -7.59 22.56 -3.91
N PHE A 21 -8.55 22.14 -3.07
CA PHE A 21 -9.97 22.42 -3.22
C PHE A 21 -10.27 23.88 -2.88
N ASP A 22 -10.80 24.63 -3.85
CA ASP A 22 -11.28 26.00 -3.63
C ASP A 22 -12.79 25.98 -3.33
N LEU A 23 -13.18 26.51 -2.17
CA LEU A 23 -14.57 26.62 -1.71
C LEU A 23 -15.20 28.00 -2.00
N SER A 24 -14.45 28.92 -2.60
CA SER A 24 -14.81 30.34 -2.68
C SER A 24 -16.01 30.62 -3.59
N ASP A 25 -16.25 29.82 -4.62
CA ASP A 25 -17.38 29.99 -5.55
C ASP A 25 -18.07 28.66 -5.91
N PRO A 26 -19.02 28.18 -5.10
CA PRO A 26 -19.72 26.91 -5.35
C PRO A 26 -20.69 26.95 -6.53
N VAL A 27 -20.98 28.13 -7.11
CA VAL A 27 -21.89 28.29 -8.25
C VAL A 27 -21.13 28.21 -9.57
N LEU A 28 -19.93 28.80 -9.65
CA LEU A 28 -19.12 28.84 -10.88
C LEU A 28 -17.91 27.88 -10.86
N ASP A 29 -17.46 27.42 -9.69
CA ASP A 29 -16.36 26.43 -9.53
C ASP A 29 -16.70 25.25 -8.59
N PRO A 30 -17.67 24.41 -8.94
CA PRO A 30 -18.04 23.22 -8.16
C PRO A 30 -16.98 22.10 -8.25
N MET A 31 -17.01 21.15 -7.31
CA MET A 31 -16.02 20.07 -7.16
C MET A 31 -15.70 19.26 -8.42
N TRP A 32 -16.72 18.94 -9.23
CA TRP A 32 -16.54 18.22 -10.49
C TRP A 32 -15.78 19.04 -11.54
N ARG A 33 -15.73 20.37 -11.37
CA ARG A 33 -14.98 21.32 -12.19
C ARG A 33 -13.51 21.42 -11.80
N GLN A 34 -13.13 20.92 -10.62
CA GLN A 34 -11.74 20.92 -10.14
C GLN A 34 -11.00 19.60 -10.49
N ALA A 35 -11.73 18.48 -10.63
CA ALA A 35 -11.21 17.25 -11.25
C ALA A 35 -10.93 17.40 -12.76
N ILE A 36 -11.33 18.54 -13.36
CA ILE A 36 -11.08 18.88 -14.75
C ILE A 36 -9.60 18.93 -15.06
N TRP A 37 -8.69 19.15 -14.10
CA TRP A 37 -7.26 19.28 -14.41
C TRP A 37 -6.71 18.09 -15.22
N HIS A 38 -6.97 16.85 -14.80
CA HIS A 38 -6.54 15.66 -15.55
C HIS A 38 -7.30 15.49 -16.88
N TRP A 39 -8.52 16.02 -16.98
CA TRP A 39 -9.36 15.95 -18.18
C TRP A 39 -9.00 17.03 -19.22
N VAL A 40 -8.63 18.23 -18.77
CA VAL A 40 -8.22 19.38 -19.61
C VAL A 40 -6.76 19.25 -20.00
N TYR A 41 -5.90 18.84 -19.06
CA TYR A 41 -4.50 18.54 -19.32
C TYR A 41 -4.34 17.02 -19.48
N TRP A 42 -5.05 16.43 -20.44
CA TRP A 42 -4.91 15.02 -20.76
C TRP A 42 -3.69 14.75 -21.66
N ASP A 43 -3.31 15.72 -22.50
CA ASP A 43 -2.21 15.64 -23.47
C ASP A 43 -0.87 16.05 -22.84
N LEU A 44 -0.53 15.45 -21.69
CA LEU A 44 0.81 15.63 -21.10
C LEU A 44 1.84 14.82 -21.89
N GLU A 45 3.03 15.41 -22.05
CA GLU A 45 4.17 14.75 -22.70
C GLU A 45 4.56 13.43 -22.02
N ILE A 46 4.29 13.28 -20.72
CA ILE A 46 4.56 12.04 -19.98
C ILE A 46 3.76 10.82 -20.48
N PHE A 47 2.61 11.05 -21.12
CA PHE A 47 1.80 9.99 -21.72
C PHE A 47 2.18 9.71 -23.16
N CYS A 48 3.01 10.57 -23.77
CA CYS A 48 3.42 10.45 -25.16
C CYS A 48 4.81 9.80 -25.27
N ASP A 49 4.95 8.87 -26.21
CA ASP A 49 6.27 8.39 -26.61
C ASP A 49 7.03 9.49 -27.35
N GLU A 50 8.25 9.80 -26.89
CA GLU A 50 9.12 10.84 -27.46
C GLU A 50 9.41 10.60 -28.94
N ARG A 51 9.51 9.33 -29.35
CA ARG A 51 9.84 8.96 -30.74
C ARG A 51 8.65 8.97 -31.68
N THR A 52 7.46 8.61 -31.19
CA THR A 52 6.27 8.43 -32.05
C THR A 52 5.18 9.48 -31.83
N ARG A 53 5.30 10.32 -30.79
CA ARG A 53 4.32 11.35 -30.38
C ARG A 53 2.90 10.79 -30.23
N LYS A 54 2.81 9.50 -29.89
CA LYS A 54 1.55 8.79 -29.65
C LYS A 54 1.44 8.44 -28.17
N PRO A 55 0.22 8.35 -27.64
CA PRO A 55 0.00 7.88 -26.29
C PRO A 55 0.57 6.46 -26.13
N SER A 56 1.47 6.27 -25.17
CA SER A 56 2.09 4.98 -24.87
C SER A 56 2.27 4.80 -23.37
N LEU A 57 1.95 3.60 -22.89
CA LEU A 57 2.12 3.22 -21.50
C LEU A 57 3.00 1.97 -21.45
N ASP A 58 4.14 2.09 -20.78
CA ASP A 58 5.05 0.96 -20.55
C ASP A 58 4.48 0.09 -19.42
N LEU A 59 3.54 -0.79 -19.79
CA LEU A 59 2.81 -1.65 -18.85
C LEU A 59 3.74 -2.53 -17.98
N PRO A 60 4.81 -3.15 -18.50
CA PRO A 60 5.76 -3.88 -17.66
C PRO A 60 6.43 -3.00 -16.60
N LYS A 61 6.82 -1.77 -16.96
CA LYS A 61 7.41 -0.83 -15.99
C LYS A 61 6.38 -0.36 -14.97
N ILE A 62 5.15 -0.06 -15.39
CA ILE A 62 4.05 0.31 -14.48
C ILE A 62 3.77 -0.83 -13.50
N PHE A 63 3.67 -2.07 -13.99
CA PHE A 63 3.48 -3.24 -13.14
C PHE A 63 4.62 -3.41 -12.14
N GLY A 64 5.87 -3.24 -12.57
CA GLY A 64 7.04 -3.28 -11.69
C GLY A 64 7.00 -2.21 -10.59
N ILE A 65 6.63 -0.98 -10.93
CA ILE A 65 6.49 0.11 -9.95
C ILE A 65 5.41 -0.23 -8.92
N HIS A 66 4.25 -0.71 -9.37
CA HIS A 66 3.15 -1.09 -8.47
C HIS A 66 3.56 -2.26 -7.57
N LEU A 67 4.16 -3.31 -8.13
CA LEU A 67 4.62 -4.47 -7.36
C LEU A 67 5.72 -4.09 -6.35
N PHE A 68 6.62 -3.20 -6.72
CA PHE A 68 7.66 -2.68 -5.82
C PHE A 68 7.05 -1.89 -4.66
N LEU A 69 6.15 -0.95 -4.95
CA LEU A 69 5.45 -0.16 -3.93
C LEU A 69 4.60 -1.05 -3.01
N LEU A 70 3.92 -2.05 -3.57
CA LEU A 70 3.19 -3.07 -2.80
C LEU A 70 4.15 -3.88 -1.91
N GLY A 71 5.32 -4.26 -2.42
CA GLY A 71 6.35 -4.95 -1.65
C GLY A 71 6.87 -4.12 -0.48
N VAL A 72 7.18 -2.84 -0.70
CA VAL A 72 7.63 -1.91 0.36
C VAL A 72 6.53 -1.69 1.39
N ALA A 73 5.29 -1.48 0.95
CA ALA A 73 4.14 -1.29 1.84
C ALA A 73 3.87 -2.55 2.69
N CYS A 74 3.92 -3.74 2.08
CA CYS A 74 3.74 -5.03 2.75
C CYS A 74 4.84 -5.27 3.80
N PHE A 75 6.09 -5.06 3.40
CA PHE A 75 7.23 -5.18 4.30
C PHE A 75 7.12 -4.19 5.48
N GLY A 76 6.81 -2.91 5.21
CA GLY A 76 6.70 -1.89 6.24
C GLY A 76 5.57 -2.20 7.24
N PHE A 77 4.43 -2.70 6.74
CA PHE A 77 3.33 -3.14 7.59
C PHE A 77 3.75 -4.31 8.50
N GLY A 78 4.35 -5.36 7.96
CA GLY A 78 4.78 -6.52 8.74
C GLY A 78 5.92 -6.22 9.73
N ALA A 79 6.89 -5.40 9.31
CA ALA A 79 8.12 -5.14 10.05
C ALA A 79 8.02 -4.01 11.09
N PHE A 80 7.10 -3.06 10.92
CA PHE A 80 6.98 -1.93 11.85
C PHE A 80 5.62 -1.87 12.55
N HIS A 81 4.53 -2.14 11.83
CA HIS A 81 3.18 -2.04 12.38
C HIS A 81 2.80 -3.28 13.20
N VAL A 82 3.04 -4.49 12.70
CA VAL A 82 2.61 -5.75 13.36
C VAL A 82 3.55 -6.19 14.50
N THR A 83 4.85 -5.94 14.37
CA THR A 83 5.91 -6.44 15.27
C THR A 83 6.35 -5.46 16.35
N CYS A 84 5.69 -4.30 16.46
CA CYS A 84 5.94 -3.28 17.49
C CYS A 84 7.35 -2.66 17.48
N LEU A 85 7.96 -2.47 16.29
CA LEU A 85 9.15 -1.61 16.21
C LEU A 85 8.78 -0.11 16.20
N TYR A 86 7.64 0.29 15.59
CA TYR A 86 7.23 1.70 15.45
C TYR A 86 5.69 1.95 15.29
N GLY A 87 4.81 0.95 15.49
CA GLY A 87 3.36 1.08 15.21
C GLY A 87 2.43 0.55 16.30
N PRO A 88 1.10 0.80 16.20
CA PRO A 88 0.09 0.50 17.21
C PRO A 88 -0.29 -0.99 17.29
N GLU A 89 0.53 -1.89 16.76
CA GLU A 89 0.36 -3.35 16.86
C GLU A 89 -0.95 -3.84 16.21
N ILE A 90 -1.38 -5.07 16.51
CA ILE A 90 -2.63 -5.64 15.99
C ILE A 90 -3.50 -6.21 17.12
N TRP A 91 -4.80 -6.32 16.87
CA TRP A 91 -5.72 -6.94 17.82
C TRP A 91 -5.54 -8.46 17.85
N VAL A 92 -5.31 -9.01 19.04
CA VAL A 92 -5.21 -10.45 19.29
C VAL A 92 -6.17 -10.82 20.41
N SER A 93 -6.83 -11.97 20.30
CA SER A 93 -7.76 -12.49 21.31
C SER A 93 -7.43 -13.96 21.60
N ASP A 94 -7.83 -14.44 22.77
CA ASP A 94 -7.82 -15.88 23.03
C ASP A 94 -8.79 -16.63 22.10
N PRO A 95 -8.68 -17.98 21.99
CA PRO A 95 -9.53 -18.78 21.11
C PRO A 95 -11.04 -18.63 21.35
N TYR A 96 -11.45 -18.20 22.55
CA TYR A 96 -12.84 -17.98 22.92
C TYR A 96 -13.27 -16.52 22.79
N GLY A 97 -12.36 -15.62 22.39
CA GLY A 97 -12.64 -14.20 22.16
C GLY A 97 -12.98 -13.39 23.41
N LEU A 98 -12.58 -13.87 24.59
CA LEU A 98 -12.97 -13.29 25.88
C LEU A 98 -12.00 -12.21 26.38
N THR A 99 -10.77 -12.21 25.90
CA THR A 99 -9.64 -11.40 26.38
C THR A 99 -8.90 -10.71 25.23
N GLY A 100 -9.65 -10.11 24.31
CA GLY A 100 -9.09 -9.36 23.19
C GLY A 100 -8.36 -8.08 23.63
N LYS A 101 -7.16 -7.87 23.09
CA LYS A 101 -6.37 -6.65 23.28
C LYS A 101 -5.46 -6.39 22.08
N VAL A 102 -5.01 -5.15 21.96
CA VAL A 102 -3.94 -4.79 21.02
C VAL A 102 -2.60 -5.24 21.62
N GLN A 103 -1.83 -6.03 20.86
CA GLN A 103 -0.50 -6.51 21.29
C GLN A 103 0.43 -6.77 20.09
N PRO A 104 1.78 -6.74 20.28
CA PRO A 104 2.74 -7.11 19.24
C PRO A 104 2.61 -8.59 18.86
N VAL A 105 2.87 -8.93 17.60
CA VAL A 105 2.96 -10.33 17.16
C VAL A 105 4.34 -10.64 16.57
N ASN A 106 5.08 -11.49 17.29
CA ASN A 106 6.38 -11.98 16.87
C ASN A 106 6.24 -12.91 15.65
N PRO A 107 7.11 -12.82 14.62
CA PRO A 107 7.02 -13.74 13.49
C PRO A 107 7.30 -15.18 13.89
N ALA A 108 6.49 -16.10 13.36
CA ALA A 108 6.80 -17.52 13.30
C ALA A 108 7.42 -17.86 11.94
N TRP A 109 8.53 -18.61 11.97
CA TRP A 109 9.32 -18.98 10.80
C TRP A 109 9.23 -20.47 10.44
N GLY A 110 8.64 -21.29 11.32
CA GLY A 110 8.39 -22.71 11.07
C GLY A 110 7.02 -22.97 10.44
N VAL A 111 6.62 -24.24 10.43
CA VAL A 111 5.36 -24.71 9.83
C VAL A 111 4.12 -24.13 10.49
N GLU A 112 4.25 -23.71 11.75
CA GLU A 112 3.22 -23.05 12.53
C GLU A 112 2.75 -21.72 11.92
N GLY A 113 3.59 -21.05 11.11
CA GLY A 113 3.23 -19.83 10.38
C GLY A 113 2.21 -20.03 9.24
N PHE A 114 1.88 -21.29 8.91
CA PHE A 114 0.89 -21.67 7.90
C PHE A 114 -0.44 -22.17 8.50
N LEU A 115 -0.58 -22.18 9.82
CA LEU A 115 -1.75 -22.70 10.54
C LEU A 115 -2.63 -21.55 11.08
N GLY A 116 -3.93 -21.81 11.25
CA GLY A 116 -4.87 -20.92 11.96
C GLY A 116 -6.01 -21.74 12.57
N PRO A 117 -6.80 -21.17 13.49
CA PRO A 117 -6.42 -20.67 14.82
C PRO A 117 -6.17 -21.89 15.75
N ASP A 118 -4.93 -22.24 16.09
CA ASP A 118 -4.23 -21.79 17.31
C ASP A 118 -2.70 -21.49 17.13
N GLY A 119 -2.11 -21.01 16.03
CA GLY A 119 -2.60 -20.44 14.78
C GLY A 119 -2.51 -18.90 14.67
N ASP A 120 -1.59 -18.28 15.42
CA ASP A 120 -1.31 -16.84 15.33
C ASP A 120 -0.99 -16.44 13.88
N TRP A 121 -1.68 -15.38 13.43
CA TRP A 121 -1.67 -14.75 12.10
C TRP A 121 -0.64 -15.27 11.09
N PRO A 122 -1.04 -15.68 9.87
CA PRO A 122 -0.11 -16.23 8.92
C PRO A 122 1.04 -15.27 8.70
N SER A 123 2.26 -15.76 8.93
CA SER A 123 3.49 -15.03 8.65
C SER A 123 3.68 -14.75 7.15
N SER A 124 2.68 -15.09 6.32
CA SER A 124 2.58 -14.77 4.90
C SER A 124 2.81 -13.29 4.58
N ALA A 125 2.32 -12.36 5.41
CA ALA A 125 2.59 -10.92 5.22
C ALA A 125 4.08 -10.54 5.41
N LYS A 126 4.89 -11.40 6.05
CA LYS A 126 6.35 -11.22 6.20
C LYS A 126 7.14 -12.06 5.20
N ALA A 127 6.69 -13.28 4.91
CA ALA A 127 7.33 -14.17 3.94
C ALA A 127 7.29 -13.59 2.52
N GLU A 128 6.20 -12.95 2.12
CA GLU A 128 6.09 -12.29 0.80
C GLU A 128 6.99 -11.06 0.67
N GLY A 129 7.28 -10.35 1.78
CA GLY A 129 8.31 -9.32 1.84
C GLY A 129 9.75 -9.86 1.83
N ILE A 130 9.96 -11.10 2.29
CA ILE A 130 11.29 -11.76 2.34
C ILE A 130 11.68 -12.41 1.01
N TYR A 131 10.74 -12.82 0.17
CA TYR A 131 11.06 -13.15 -1.22
C TYR A 131 11.67 -11.94 -1.96
N SER A 132 11.28 -10.71 -1.60
CA SER A 132 11.94 -9.48 -2.07
C SER A 132 13.33 -9.29 -1.45
N LYS A 133 13.53 -9.72 -0.20
CA LYS A 133 14.84 -9.74 0.47
C LYS A 133 15.83 -10.70 -0.22
N HIS A 134 15.39 -11.85 -0.71
CA HIS A 134 16.26 -12.75 -1.49
C HIS A 134 16.58 -12.23 -2.90
N ILE A 135 15.68 -11.48 -3.53
CA ILE A 135 15.91 -10.88 -4.86
C ILE A 135 16.76 -9.59 -4.77
N MET A 136 16.71 -8.85 -3.65
CA MET A 136 17.42 -7.56 -3.50
C MET A 136 18.69 -7.62 -2.63
N LEU A 137 18.86 -8.63 -1.77
CA LEU A 137 20.08 -8.81 -0.94
C LEU A 137 21.05 -9.88 -1.46
N GLY A 138 20.83 -10.42 -2.67
CA GLY A 138 21.83 -11.25 -3.36
C GLY A 138 23.16 -10.54 -3.68
N SER A 139 23.29 -9.24 -3.37
CA SER A 139 24.52 -8.46 -3.54
C SER A 139 25.18 -7.99 -2.22
N CYS A 140 24.72 -8.46 -1.05
CA CYS A 140 25.38 -8.13 0.22
C CYS A 140 25.56 -9.36 1.12
N TYR A 141 26.64 -10.09 0.83
CA TYR A 141 27.43 -10.97 1.71
C TYR A 141 26.74 -12.27 2.18
N HIS A 142 27.33 -13.47 2.01
CA HIS A 142 28.62 -13.96 2.53
C HIS A 142 28.70 -14.00 4.05
#